data_AF-A0A7R9JEY8-F1
#
_entry.id   AF-A0A7R9JEY8-F1
#
_cell.length_a   1.000
_cell.length_b   1.000
_cell.length_c   1.000
_cell.angle_alpha   90.00
_cell.angle_beta   90.00
_cell.angle_gamma   90.00
#
_symmetry.space_group_name_H-M   'P 1'
#
loop_
_entity.id
_entity.type
_entity.pdbx_description
1 polymer ?
#
loop_
_entity_poly.entity_id
_entity_poly.type
_entity_poly.pdbx_seq_one_letter_code
_entity_poly.pdbx_strand_id
1 'polypeptide(L)'
;MSLSLFWTEARLRGFTFLDVTRLLSSAPAKLCGLQDRKGCLKQGMDADLVIWDPLRSFQVEISQIHHKNKVTPYLGKTLYGVVMRTIVRGNTVYQHDKPFPRPRGKLLISPQL
;
A
#
# COMPACT_ATOMS: atom_id res chain seq x y z
N MET A 1 6.24 -2.08 2.83
CA MET A 1 7.21 -2.51 1.80
C MET A 1 6.58 -3.23 0.60
N SER A 2 5.42 -3.89 0.72
CA SER A 2 4.86 -4.70 -0.38
C SER A 2 4.64 -3.94 -1.71
N LEU A 3 4.16 -2.69 -1.67
CA LEU A 3 4.00 -1.86 -2.87
C LEU A 3 5.33 -1.62 -3.59
N SER A 4 6.40 -1.30 -2.84
CA SER A 4 7.75 -1.09 -3.37
C SER A 4 8.29 -2.34 -4.06
N LEU A 5 8.09 -3.50 -3.44
CA LEU A 5 8.50 -4.78 -4.01
C LEU A 5 7.78 -5.06 -5.33
N PHE A 6 6.45 -4.92 -5.35
CA PHE A 6 5.67 -5.13 -6.56
C PHE A 6 6.06 -4.15 -7.66
N TRP A 7 6.19 -2.86 -7.34
CA TRP A 7 6.53 -1.82 -8.30
C TRP A 7 7.90 -2.02 -8.93
N THR A 8 8.90 -2.44 -8.14
CA THR A 8 10.26 -2.71 -8.62
C THR A 8 10.27 -3.66 -9.81
N GLU A 9 9.44 -4.71 -9.74
CA GLU A 9 9.34 -5.71 -10.80
C GLU A 9 8.36 -5.29 -11.91
N ALA A 10 7.24 -4.67 -11.54
CA ALA A 10 6.21 -4.24 -12.49
C ALA A 10 6.75 -3.20 -13.49
N ARG A 11 7.52 -2.22 -13.02
CA ARG A 11 8.11 -1.17 -13.88
C ARG A 11 9.04 -1.74 -14.95
N LEU A 12 9.76 -2.82 -14.65
CA LEU A 12 10.68 -3.47 -15.60
C LEU A 12 9.93 -4.24 -16.69
N ARG A 13 8.67 -4.61 -16.42
CA ARG A 13 7.80 -5.37 -17.32
C ARG A 13 6.81 -4.48 -18.09
N GLY A 14 7.00 -3.16 -18.06
CA GLY A 14 6.17 -2.20 -18.79
C GLY A 14 4.80 -1.94 -18.15
N PHE A 15 4.58 -2.31 -16.89
CA PHE A 15 3.32 -2.02 -16.21
C PHE A 15 3.21 -0.53 -15.91
N THR A 16 2.02 0.02 -16.12
CA THR A 16 1.71 1.42 -15.83
C THR A 16 1.26 1.60 -14.38
N PHE A 17 1.15 2.86 -13.93
CA PHE A 17 0.50 3.18 -12.67
C PHE A 17 -0.94 2.65 -12.59
N LEU A 18 -1.67 2.71 -13.71
CA LEU A 18 -3.06 2.23 -13.77
C LEU A 18 -3.13 0.72 -13.61
N ASP A 19 -2.14 -0.03 -14.11
CA ASP A 19 -2.08 -1.48 -13.89
C ASP A 19 -1.86 -1.80 -12.41
N VAL A 20 -0.95 -1.07 -11.76
CA VAL A 20 -0.64 -1.25 -10.33
C VAL A 20 -1.87 -0.94 -9.48
N THR A 21 -2.56 0.18 -9.71
CA THR A 21 -3.76 0.55 -8.94
C THR A 21 -4.90 -0.43 -9.18
N ARG A 22 -5.04 -0.94 -10.42
CA ARG A 22 -6.03 -1.97 -10.73
C ARG A 22 -5.74 -3.27 -9.99
N LEU A 23 -4.52 -3.79 -10.09
CA LEU A 23 -4.15 -5.09 -9.55
C LEU A 23 -4.08 -5.10 -8.01
N LEU A 24 -3.62 -4.01 -7.40
CA LEU A 24 -3.42 -3.93 -5.95
C LEU A 24 -4.59 -3.28 -5.20
N SER A 25 -5.59 -2.72 -5.90
CA SER A 25 -6.67 -1.97 -5.25
C SER A 25 -8.05 -2.23 -5.84
N SER A 26 -8.34 -1.79 -7.07
CA SER A 26 -9.71 -1.80 -7.58
C SER A 26 -10.24 -3.21 -7.91
N ALA A 27 -9.40 -4.08 -8.45
CA ALA A 27 -9.79 -5.47 -8.73
C ALA A 27 -10.02 -6.28 -7.46
N PRO A 28 -9.14 -6.24 -6.43
CA PRO A 28 -9.44 -6.84 -5.12
C PRO A 28 -10.69 -6.27 -4.45
N ALA A 29 -10.92 -4.96 -4.51
CA ALA A 29 -12.13 -4.35 -3.96
C ALA A 29 -13.39 -4.91 -4.63
N LYS A 30 -13.38 -5.05 -5.97
CA LYS A 30 -14.48 -5.68 -6.71
C LYS A 30 -14.66 -7.15 -6.34
N LEU A 31 -13.56 -7.92 -6.25
CA LEU A 31 -13.59 -9.33 -5.90
C LEU A 31 -14.22 -9.56 -4.51
N CYS A 32 -13.97 -8.66 -3.56
CA CYS A 32 -14.51 -8.73 -2.21
C CYS A 32 -15.88 -8.04 -2.04
N GLY A 33 -16.51 -7.53 -3.11
CA GLY A 33 -17.78 -6.83 -3.03
C GLY A 33 -17.72 -5.46 -2.33
N LEU A 34 -16.57 -4.78 -2.38
CA LEU A 34 -16.29 -3.51 -1.72
C LEU A 34 -16.08 -2.35 -2.71
N GLN A 35 -16.36 -2.54 -4.00
CA GLN A 35 -16.12 -1.55 -5.06
C GLN A 35 -16.92 -0.24 -4.91
N ASP A 36 -17.98 -0.27 -4.10
CA ASP A 36 -18.82 0.89 -3.73
C ASP A 36 -18.13 1.83 -2.74
N ARG A 37 -17.08 1.37 -2.05
CA ARG A 37 -16.40 2.16 -1.00
C ARG A 37 -14.87 2.03 -0.94
N LYS A 38 -14.25 1.01 -1.57
CA LYS A 38 -12.80 0.78 -1.61
C LYS A 38 -12.26 0.77 -3.04
N GLY A 39 -10.95 1.02 -3.15
CA GLY A 39 -10.19 0.76 -4.37
C GLY A 39 -10.38 1.76 -5.50
N CYS A 40 -11.00 2.92 -5.23
CA CYS A 40 -11.14 4.00 -6.20
C CYS A 40 -10.96 5.36 -5.53
N LEU A 41 -10.35 6.30 -6.25
CA LEU A 41 -10.27 7.70 -5.86
C LEU A 41 -11.45 8.46 -6.49
N LYS A 42 -12.57 8.51 -5.78
CA LYS A 42 -13.80 9.19 -6.20
C LYS A 42 -14.53 9.74 -4.98
N GLN A 43 -15.32 10.80 -5.17
CA GLN A 43 -16.23 11.27 -4.13
C GLN A 43 -17.15 10.13 -3.64
N GLY A 44 -17.38 10.07 -2.32
CA GLY A 44 -18.17 9.02 -1.66
C GLY A 44 -17.39 7.77 -1.27
N MET A 45 -16.15 7.59 -1.76
CA MET A 45 -15.28 6.49 -1.38
C MET A 45 -14.61 6.74 -0.03
N ASP A 46 -14.20 5.68 0.67
CA ASP A 46 -13.35 5.82 1.84
C ASP A 46 -12.01 6.47 1.43
N ALA A 47 -11.57 7.47 2.19
CA ALA A 47 -10.29 8.15 1.98
C ALA A 47 -9.10 7.29 2.43
N ASP A 48 -8.92 6.15 1.75
CA ASP A 48 -7.83 5.21 1.90
C ASP A 48 -6.80 5.46 0.80
N LEU A 49 -5.74 6.20 1.13
CA LEU A 49 -4.79 6.76 0.17
C LEU A 49 -3.35 6.41 0.54
N VAL A 50 -2.48 6.37 -0.46
CA VAL A 50 -1.04 6.27 -0.29
C VAL A 50 -0.40 7.47 -0.99
N ILE A 51 0.38 8.25 -0.25
CA ILE A 51 1.30 9.24 -0.82
C ILE A 51 2.61 8.52 -1.07
N TRP A 52 3.03 8.49 -2.33
CA TRP A 52 4.04 7.57 -2.82
C TRP A 52 5.00 8.28 -3.78
N ASP A 53 6.30 8.08 -3.59
CA ASP A 53 7.34 8.50 -4.53
C ASP A 53 7.80 7.26 -5.32
N PRO A 54 7.35 7.08 -6.57
CA PRO A 54 7.64 5.88 -7.36
C PRO A 54 9.06 5.83 -7.94
N LEU A 55 9.77 6.96 -7.96
CA LEU A 55 11.11 7.07 -8.55
C LEU A 55 12.20 6.85 -7.52
N ARG A 56 11.94 7.20 -6.26
CA ARG A 56 12.89 6.99 -5.17
C ARG A 56 13.16 5.51 -4.93
N SER A 57 14.44 5.18 -4.76
CA SER A 57 14.91 3.85 -4.38
C SER A 57 15.44 3.81 -2.95
N PHE A 58 15.49 2.62 -2.38
CA PHE A 58 16.14 2.34 -1.09
C PHE A 58 16.64 0.89 -1.05
N GLN A 59 17.67 0.64 -0.26
CA GLN A 59 18.09 -0.72 0.07
C GLN A 59 17.27 -1.22 1.26
N VAL A 60 16.80 -2.47 1.20
CA VAL A 60 16.06 -3.09 2.30
C VAL A 60 17.00 -3.38 3.46
N GLU A 61 16.73 -2.74 4.59
CA GLU A 61 17.46 -2.92 5.84
C GLU A 61 16.55 -3.51 6.94
N ILE A 62 17.17 -4.14 7.94
CA ILE A 62 16.46 -4.73 9.09
C ILE A 62 15.63 -3.68 9.84
N SER A 63 16.15 -2.45 9.95
CA SER A 63 15.51 -1.30 10.60
C SER A 63 14.15 -0.93 10.00
N GLN A 64 13.96 -1.19 8.71
CA GLN A 64 12.75 -0.86 7.96
C GLN A 64 11.67 -1.96 8.06
N ILE A 65 11.99 -3.09 8.70
CA ILE A 65 11.08 -4.22 8.83
C ILE A 65 10.13 -3.98 10.01
N HIS A 66 8.84 -3.77 9.73
CA HIS A 66 7.84 -3.47 10.77
C HIS A 66 7.11 -4.68 11.35
N HIS A 67 7.16 -5.86 10.71
CA HIS A 67 6.58 -7.07 11.30
C HIS A 67 7.42 -7.58 12.49
N LYS A 68 6.84 -8.48 13.31
CA LYS A 68 7.43 -8.97 14.57
C LYS A 68 8.78 -9.65 14.35
N ASN A 69 8.85 -10.59 13.42
CA ASN A 69 10.05 -11.36 13.13
C ASN A 69 10.92 -10.60 12.11
N LYS A 70 12.11 -10.15 12.48
CA LYS A 70 12.94 -9.29 11.61
C LYS A 70 13.68 -10.03 10.50
N VAL A 71 12.96 -10.90 9.78
CA VAL A 71 13.48 -11.72 8.67
C VAL A 71 12.67 -11.41 7.41
N THR A 72 13.37 -11.34 6.28
CA THR A 72 12.80 -11.11 4.95
C THR A 72 13.76 -11.65 3.89
N PRO A 73 13.28 -12.28 2.81
CA PRO A 73 14.16 -12.73 1.70
C PRO A 73 14.67 -11.57 0.84
N TYR A 74 14.23 -10.34 1.14
CA TYR A 74 14.55 -9.15 0.37
C TYR A 74 15.67 -8.31 0.98
N LEU A 75 16.28 -8.76 2.10
CA LEU A 75 17.34 -8.02 2.78
C LEU A 75 18.50 -7.72 1.82
N GLY A 76 18.98 -6.47 1.81
CA GLY A 76 20.06 -6.02 0.91
C GLY A 76 19.63 -5.76 -0.53
N LYS A 77 18.40 -6.11 -0.94
CA LYS A 77 17.90 -5.77 -2.29
C LYS A 77 17.57 -4.28 -2.38
N THR A 78 17.82 -3.68 -3.55
CA THR A 78 17.37 -2.32 -3.86
C THR A 78 15.95 -2.39 -4.42
N LEU A 79 15.03 -1.66 -3.80
CA LEU A 79 13.65 -1.53 -4.24
C LEU A 79 13.36 -0.09 -4.67
N TYR A 80 12.38 0.07 -5.54
CA TYR A 80 11.86 1.35 -6.02
C TYR A 80 10.46 1.61 -5.50
N GLY A 81 10.13 2.88 -5.28
CA GLY A 81 8.84 3.31 -4.80
C GLY A 81 8.82 3.41 -3.28
N VAL A 82 9.02 4.59 -2.71
CA VAL A 82 8.95 4.83 -1.27
C VAL A 82 7.57 5.37 -0.88
N VAL A 83 6.90 4.65 0.03
CA VAL A 83 5.66 5.15 0.63
C VAL A 83 6.02 6.25 1.63
N MET A 84 5.52 7.45 1.40
CA MET A 84 5.77 8.62 2.25
C MET A 84 4.70 8.76 3.34
N ARG A 85 3.45 8.41 3.02
CA ARG A 85 2.31 8.47 3.94
C ARG A 85 1.24 7.47 3.55
N THR A 86 0.61 6.87 4.54
CA THR A 86 -0.61 6.06 4.35
C THR A 86 -1.75 6.70 5.14
N ILE A 87 -2.88 6.87 4.47
CA ILE A 87 -4.11 7.45 5.01
C ILE A 87 -5.18 6.36 4.96
N VAL A 88 -5.91 6.19 6.06
CA VAL A 88 -7.04 5.26 6.16
C VAL A 88 -8.24 6.04 6.69
N ARG A 89 -9.31 6.10 5.90
CA ARG A 89 -10.54 6.89 6.16
C ARG A 89 -10.22 8.32 6.60
N GLY A 90 -9.32 8.98 5.87
CA GLY A 90 -8.89 10.36 6.14
C GLY A 90 -7.88 10.53 7.28
N ASN A 91 -7.50 9.45 7.96
CA ASN A 91 -6.57 9.50 9.09
C ASN A 91 -5.19 8.99 8.68
N THR A 92 -4.14 9.72 9.05
CA THR A 92 -2.77 9.21 8.85
C THR A 92 -2.50 8.03 9.76
N VAL A 93 -2.11 6.90 9.18
CA VAL A 93 -1.75 5.67 9.91
C VAL A 93 -0.29 5.28 9.71
N TYR A 94 0.39 5.90 8.76
CA TYR A 94 1.82 5.78 8.56
C TYR A 94 2.35 7.09 7.97
N GLN A 95 3.53 7.50 8.43
CA GLN A 95 4.31 8.56 7.84
C GLN A 95 5.78 8.16 7.94
N HIS A 96 6.52 8.33 6.84
CA HIS A 96 7.95 8.03 6.80
C HIS A 96 8.68 8.76 7.96
N ASP A 97 9.59 8.05 8.62
CA ASP A 97 10.39 8.51 9.76
C ASP A 97 9.59 9.01 10.98
N LYS A 98 8.33 8.58 11.12
CA LYS A 98 7.52 8.86 12.30
C LYS A 98 7.04 7.56 12.97
N PRO A 99 6.84 7.58 14.30
CA PRO A 99 6.26 6.45 15.00
C PRO A 99 4.83 6.16 14.49
N PHE A 100 4.45 4.89 14.55
CA PHE A 100 3.09 4.49 14.20
C PHE A 100 2.09 5.07 15.20
N PRO A 101 0.97 5.67 14.73
CA PRO A 101 -0.10 6.07 15.60
C PRO A 101 -0.87 4.84 16.12
N ARG A 102 -1.82 5.07 17.04
CA ARG A 102 -2.73 4.02 17.49
C ARG A 102 -3.50 3.39 16.31
N PRO A 103 -3.71 2.06 16.30
CA PRO A 103 -4.49 1.39 15.26
C PRO A 103 -5.89 2.01 15.10
N ARG A 104 -6.31 2.22 13.85
CA ARG A 104 -7.63 2.81 13.49
C ARG A 104 -8.47 1.89 12.59
N GLY A 105 -8.16 0.59 12.59
CA GLY A 105 -8.86 -0.42 11.81
C GLY A 105 -10.34 -0.53 12.20
N LYS A 106 -11.19 -0.88 11.23
CA LYS A 106 -12.59 -1.27 11.45
C LYS A 106 -12.85 -2.51 10.61
N LEU A 107 -13.63 -3.45 11.14
CA LEU A 107 -14.10 -4.59 10.37
C LEU A 107 -15.00 -4.10 9.23
N LEU A 108 -14.81 -4.64 8.04
CA LEU A 108 -15.68 -4.41 6.89
C LEU A 108 -16.52 -5.67 6.74
N ILE A 109 -17.81 -5.54 7.00
CA ILE A 109 -18.78 -6.62 6.82
C ILE A 109 -19.50 -6.31 5.52
N SER A 110 -19.39 -7.21 4.54
CA SER A 110 -20.25 -7.16 3.36
C SER A 110 -21.60 -7.77 3.76
N PRO A 111 -22.74 -7.06 3.57
CA PRO A 111 -24.05 -7.60 3.93
C PRO A 111 -24.52 -8.78 3.05
N GLN A 112 -23.73 -9.18 2.05
CA GLN A 112 -24.16 -10.07 0.96
C GLN A 112 -23.38 -11.39 0.90
N LEU A 113 -22.94 -11.92 2.05
CA LEU A 113 -22.55 -13.32 2.22
C LEU A 113 -23.42 -13.97 3.29
#